data_AF-A0A963QQM3-F1
#
_entry.id   AF-A0A963QQM3-F1
#
_cell.length_a   1.000
_cell.length_b   1.000
_cell.length_c   1.000
_cell.angle_alpha   90.00
_cell.angle_beta   90.00
_cell.angle_gamma   90.00
#
_symmetry.space_group_name_H-M   'P 1'
#
loop_
_entity.id
_entity.type
_entity.pdbx_description
1 polymer ?
#
loop_
_entity_poly.entity_id
_entity_poly.type
_entity_poly.pdbx_seq_one_letter_code
_entity_poly.pdbx_strand_id
1 'polypeptide(L)'
;DAPETRACRQGRTCVPGDGQASKHALEATMDGADLAIVRLGHDRYGRTLAVVYADGVNLACAQLAAGQAFYIERWDDDRLVAQDCPALARDVVLAAAG
;
A
#
# COMPACT_ATOMS: atom_id res chain seq x y z
N ASP A 1 0.61 -3.75 -1.57
CA ASP A 1 1.09 -3.53 -2.94
C ASP A 1 -0.02 -2.88 -3.76
N ALA A 2 0.31 -1.98 -4.67
CA ALA A 2 -0.67 -1.18 -5.42
C ALA A 2 -0.58 -1.50 -6.93
N PRO A 3 -1.67 -1.33 -7.70
CA PRO A 3 -1.64 -1.54 -9.13
C PRO A 3 -0.64 -0.60 -9.81
N GLU A 4 0.07 -1.11 -10.82
CA GLU A 4 1.05 -0.31 -11.55
C GLU A 4 0.34 0.80 -12.35
N THR A 5 0.89 2.02 -12.32
CA THR A 5 0.36 3.17 -13.10
C THR A 5 0.63 3.07 -14.60
N ARG A 6 1.43 2.08 -15.01
CA ARG A 6 1.81 1.73 -16.37
C ARG A 6 1.60 0.23 -16.57
N ALA A 7 1.89 -0.25 -17.78
CA ALA A 7 1.84 -1.69 -18.04
C ALA A 7 2.71 -2.49 -17.05
N CYS A 8 2.14 -3.56 -16.48
CA CYS A 8 2.88 -4.52 -15.68
C CYS A 8 4.05 -5.07 -16.52
N ARG A 9 5.26 -4.99 -15.97
CA ARG A 9 6.45 -5.44 -16.70
C ARG A 9 6.42 -6.96 -16.87
N GLN A 10 6.84 -7.43 -18.05
CA GLN A 10 6.99 -8.85 -18.34
C GLN A 10 7.86 -9.54 -17.27
N GLY A 11 7.42 -10.72 -16.81
CA GLY A 11 8.11 -11.49 -15.78
C GLY A 11 7.81 -11.06 -14.34
N ARG A 12 6.88 -10.13 -14.11
CA ARG A 12 6.38 -9.78 -12.77
C ARG A 12 4.95 -10.27 -12.57
N THR A 13 4.63 -10.64 -11.34
CA THR A 13 3.25 -10.73 -10.86
C THR A 13 2.87 -9.40 -10.24
N CYS A 14 2.11 -8.58 -10.95
CA CYS A 14 1.57 -7.33 -10.42
C CYS A 14 0.17 -7.57 -9.85
N VAL A 15 -0.22 -6.79 -8.86
CA VAL A 15 -1.61 -6.80 -8.38
C VAL A 15 -2.54 -6.19 -9.43
N PRO A 16 -3.77 -6.73 -9.59
CA PRO A 16 -4.74 -6.19 -10.54
C PRO A 16 -5.32 -4.86 -10.06
N GLY A 17 -5.83 -4.03 -10.97
CA GLY A 17 -6.54 -2.80 -10.65
C GLY A 17 -6.14 -1.62 -11.52
N ASP A 18 -6.69 -0.45 -11.21
CA ASP A 18 -6.39 0.81 -11.90
C ASP A 18 -5.34 1.60 -11.11
N GLY A 19 -4.11 1.65 -11.63
CA GLY A 19 -3.02 2.37 -10.98
C GLY A 19 -3.21 3.89 -10.93
N GLN A 20 -3.95 4.48 -11.88
CA GLN A 20 -4.25 5.91 -11.82
C GLN A 20 -5.29 6.20 -10.74
N ALA A 21 -6.31 5.35 -10.60
CA ALA A 21 -7.28 5.46 -9.51
C ALA A 21 -6.60 5.33 -8.13
N SER A 22 -5.68 4.37 -7.97
CA SER A 22 -4.91 4.19 -6.73
C SER A 22 -4.06 5.43 -6.40
N LYS A 23 -3.36 5.97 -7.41
CA LYS A 23 -2.58 7.20 -7.30
C LYS A 23 -3.45 8.38 -6.88
N HIS A 24 -4.59 8.61 -7.53
CA HIS A 24 -5.48 9.72 -7.19
C HIS A 24 -6.07 9.59 -5.79
N ALA A 25 -6.42 8.37 -5.35
CA ALA A 25 -6.88 8.14 -3.99
C ALA A 25 -5.79 8.45 -2.95
N LEU A 26 -4.53 8.16 -3.27
CA LEU A 26 -3.39 8.49 -2.41
C LEU A 26 -3.20 9.99 -2.32
N GLU A 27 -3.18 10.67 -3.46
CA GLU A 27 -3.04 12.13 -3.55
C GLU A 27 -4.16 12.84 -2.78
N ALA A 28 -5.42 12.40 -2.94
CA ALA A 28 -6.56 12.95 -2.21
C ALA A 28 -6.47 12.74 -0.68
N THR A 29 -5.88 11.64 -0.23
CA THR A 29 -5.68 11.37 1.22
C THR A 29 -4.56 12.24 1.80
N MET A 30 -3.55 12.57 1.00
CA MET A 30 -2.39 13.37 1.44
C MET A 30 -2.62 14.88 1.33
N ASP A 31 -3.57 15.32 0.51
CA ASP A 31 -3.78 16.74 0.22
C ASP A 31 -4.14 17.54 1.49
N GLY A 32 -3.27 18.48 1.85
CA GLY A 32 -3.41 19.33 3.04
C GLY A 32 -3.12 18.66 4.38
N ALA A 33 -2.80 17.36 4.42
CA ALA A 33 -2.56 16.62 5.66
C ALA A 33 -1.13 16.83 6.21
N ASP A 34 -0.98 16.75 7.53
CA ASP A 34 0.34 16.61 8.16
C ASP A 34 0.84 15.17 8.00
N LEU A 35 2.04 15.01 7.43
CA LEU A 35 2.59 13.72 7.07
C LEU A 35 3.67 13.28 8.06
N ALA A 36 3.47 12.12 8.67
CA ALA A 36 4.45 11.46 9.52
C ALA A 36 5.00 10.19 8.84
N ILE A 37 6.31 9.97 8.93
CA ILE A 37 6.98 8.81 8.32
C ILE A 37 7.64 7.97 9.41
N VAL A 38 7.28 6.70 9.48
CA VAL A 38 8.00 5.67 10.24
C VAL A 38 8.89 4.90 9.26
N ARG A 39 10.20 5.19 9.29
CA ARG A 39 11.19 4.54 8.42
C ARG A 39 11.57 3.18 9.00
N LEU A 40 11.38 2.14 8.21
CA LEU A 40 11.67 0.74 8.57
C LEU A 40 13.02 0.29 7.99
N GLY A 41 13.45 0.89 6.89
CA GLY A 41 14.76 0.61 6.32
C GLY A 41 14.89 1.10 4.88
N HIS A 42 15.73 0.39 4.13
CA HIS A 42 15.90 0.59 2.70
C HIS A 42 15.87 -0.75 1.98
N ASP A 43 15.34 -0.77 0.75
CA ASP A 43 15.45 -1.94 -0.09
C ASP A 43 16.84 -2.06 -0.75
N ARG A 44 17.07 -3.15 -1.49
CA ARG A 44 18.35 -3.39 -2.20
C ARG A 44 18.71 -2.33 -3.26
N TYR A 45 17.76 -1.49 -3.64
CA TYR A 45 17.95 -0.38 -4.58
C TYR A 45 18.19 0.96 -3.86
N GLY A 46 18.25 0.96 -2.52
CA GLY A 46 18.41 2.15 -1.70
C GLY A 46 17.14 2.96 -1.50
N ARG A 47 15.97 2.47 -1.91
CA ARG A 47 14.69 3.17 -1.71
C ARG A 47 14.23 3.01 -0.27
N THR A 48 13.61 4.05 0.29
CA THR A 48 13.06 4.01 1.65
C THR A 48 11.90 3.03 1.74
N LEU A 49 11.95 2.15 2.74
CA LEU A 49 10.79 1.36 3.20
C LEU A 49 10.22 2.05 4.44
N ALA A 50 8.92 2.36 4.42
CA ALA A 50 8.27 3.10 5.48
C ALA A 50 6.76 2.85 5.52
N VAL A 51 6.20 3.07 6.70
CA VAL A 51 4.77 3.39 6.88
C VAL A 51 4.64 4.91 6.95
N VAL A 52 3.64 5.45 6.26
CA VAL A 52 3.34 6.88 6.22
C VAL A 52 1.95 7.10 6.77
N TYR A 53 1.80 8.13 7.58
CA TYR A 53 0.53 8.57 8.15
C TYR A 53 0.19 9.96 7.63
N ALA A 54 -1.09 10.20 7.36
CA ALA A 54 -1.66 11.51 7.07
C ALA A 54 -2.66 11.85 8.16
N ASP A 55 -2.41 12.91 8.94
CA ASP A 55 -3.21 13.30 10.12
C ASP A 55 -3.47 12.13 11.08
N GLY A 56 -2.45 11.27 11.26
CA GLY A 56 -2.52 10.08 12.10
C GLY A 56 -3.17 8.84 11.46
N VAL A 57 -3.67 8.94 10.23
CA VAL A 57 -4.23 7.79 9.48
C VAL A 57 -3.14 7.11 8.66
N ASN A 58 -2.94 5.81 8.87
CA ASN A 58 -1.99 5.02 8.07
C ASN A 58 -2.43 4.97 6.60
N LEU A 59 -1.60 5.48 5.69
CA LEU A 59 -1.92 5.58 4.26
C LEU A 59 -2.10 4.22 3.59
N ALA A 60 -1.41 3.18 4.05
CA ALA A 60 -1.62 1.83 3.54
C ALA A 60 -3.03 1.34 3.91
N CYS A 61 -3.49 1.58 5.15
CA CYS A 61 -4.84 1.25 5.58
C CYS A 61 -5.91 2.00 4.78
N ALA A 62 -5.70 3.30 4.50
CA ALA A 62 -6.61 4.07 3.66
C ALA A 62 -6.72 3.49 2.24
N GLN A 63 -5.58 3.11 1.65
CA GLN A 63 -5.54 2.47 0.32
C GLN A 63 -6.21 1.09 0.31
N LEU A 64 -6.02 0.28 1.35
CA LEU A 64 -6.71 -1.02 1.49
C LEU A 64 -8.23 -0.84 1.62
N ALA A 65 -8.67 0.09 2.48
CA ALA A 65 -10.09 0.37 2.70
C ALA A 65 -10.79 0.86 1.42
N ALA A 66 -10.08 1.62 0.58
CA ALA A 66 -10.58 2.09 -0.70
C ALA A 66 -10.52 1.04 -1.82
N GLY A 67 -10.00 -0.17 -1.56
CA GLY A 67 -9.79 -1.19 -2.59
C GLY A 67 -8.72 -0.81 -3.62
N GLN A 68 -7.81 0.11 -3.26
CA GLN A 68 -6.78 0.66 -4.15
C GLN A 68 -5.39 0.05 -3.91
N ALA A 69 -5.28 -0.85 -2.95
CA ALA A 69 -4.11 -1.68 -2.72
C ALA A 69 -4.52 -3.05 -2.20
N PHE A 70 -3.58 -4.00 -2.26
CA PHE A 70 -3.72 -5.34 -1.68
C PHE A 70 -2.74 -5.50 -0.53
N TYR A 71 -3.21 -6.06 0.57
CA TYR A 71 -2.34 -6.41 1.68
C TYR A 71 -1.49 -7.61 1.29
N ILE A 72 -0.18 -7.53 1.54
CA ILE A 72 0.70 -8.68 1.37
C ILE A 72 1.66 -8.79 2.55
N GLU A 73 1.50 -9.86 3.33
CA GLU A 73 2.09 -9.99 4.66
C GLU A 73 3.63 -9.88 4.68
N ARG A 74 4.37 -10.53 3.77
CA ARG A 74 5.86 -10.41 3.74
C ARG A 74 6.40 -9.03 3.31
N TRP A 75 5.54 -8.02 3.11
CA TRP A 75 5.90 -6.64 2.80
C TRP A 75 5.55 -5.69 3.97
N ASP A 76 4.79 -6.17 4.95
CA ASP A 76 4.38 -5.41 6.14
C ASP A 76 5.43 -5.60 7.25
N ASP A 77 6.60 -5.00 7.05
CA ASP A 77 7.70 -5.03 8.02
C ASP A 77 7.23 -4.49 9.38
N ASP A 78 7.63 -5.16 10.45
CA ASP A 78 7.16 -4.92 11.83
C ASP A 78 5.64 -5.01 12.03
N ARG A 79 4.88 -5.48 11.02
CA ARG A 79 3.42 -5.66 11.04
C ARG A 79 2.63 -4.39 11.35
N LEU A 80 3.15 -3.21 11.05
CA LEU A 80 2.51 -1.95 11.43
C LEU A 80 1.17 -1.75 10.72
N VAL A 81 1.04 -2.13 9.45
CA VAL A 81 -0.23 -2.04 8.72
C VAL A 81 -1.26 -2.99 9.33
N ALA A 82 -0.88 -4.25 9.63
CA ALA A 82 -1.76 -5.20 10.28
C ALA A 82 -2.14 -4.82 11.72
N GLN A 83 -1.32 -4.03 12.42
CA GLN A 83 -1.64 -3.49 13.74
C GLN A 83 -2.65 -2.35 13.65
N ASP A 84 -2.48 -1.44 12.69
CA ASP A 84 -3.35 -0.26 12.54
C ASP A 84 -4.71 -0.60 11.94
N CYS A 85 -4.78 -1.55 11.00
CA CYS A 85 -6.02 -1.99 10.37
C CYS A 85 -6.14 -3.52 10.26
N PRO A 86 -6.28 -4.23 11.40
CA PRO A 86 -6.26 -5.70 11.44
C PRO A 86 -7.37 -6.36 10.63
N ALA A 87 -8.54 -5.73 10.47
CA ALA A 87 -9.61 -6.27 9.64
C ALA A 87 -9.19 -6.30 8.16
N LEU A 88 -8.62 -5.20 7.66
CA LEU A 88 -8.19 -5.07 6.26
C LEU A 88 -6.97 -5.94 5.93
N ALA A 89 -6.09 -6.18 6.91
CA ALA A 89 -4.95 -7.07 6.76
C ALA A 89 -5.31 -8.57 6.78
N ARG A 90 -6.53 -8.90 7.24
CA ARG A 90 -7.05 -10.28 7.26
C ARG A 90 -7.84 -10.64 6.02
N ASP A 91 -8.37 -9.64 5.32
CA ASP A 91 -9.01 -9.81 4.01
C ASP A 91 -7.94 -10.03 2.94
N VAL A 92 -7.29 -11.18 3.01
CA VAL A 92 -6.51 -11.73 1.91
C VAL A 92 -7.54 -12.11 0.84
N VAL A 93 -7.88 -11.16 -0.03
CA VAL A 93 -8.57 -11.49 -1.27
C VAL A 93 -7.72 -12.57 -1.94
N LEU A 94 -8.34 -13.74 -2.18
CA LEU A 94 -7.84 -14.80 -3.06
C LEU A 94 -7.68 -14.26 -4.48
N ALA A 95 -6.78 -13.30 -4.69
CA ALA A 95 -6.42 -12.77 -5.99
C ALA A 95 -5.33 -13.64 -6.61
N ALA A 96 -5.62 -14.93 -6.80
CA ALA A 96 -4.80 -15.87 -7.56
C ALA A 96 -5.60 -17.15 -7.93
N ALA A 97 -6.76 -17.01 -8.58
CA ALA A 97 -7.37 -18.09 -9.35
C ALA A 97 -8.23 -17.49 -10.47
N GLY A 98 -7.70 -17.48 -11.69
CA GLY A 98 -8.35 -16.97 -12.90
C GLY A 98 -7.32 -16.67 -13.97
#